data_AF-A0ABD1EG33-F1
#
_entry.id   AF-A0ABD1EG33-F1
#
_cell.length_a   1.000
_cell.length_b   1.000
_cell.length_c   1.000
_cell.angle_alpha   90.00
_cell.angle_beta   90.00
_cell.angle_gamma   90.00
#
_symmetry.space_group_name_H-M   'P 1'
#
loop_
_entity.id
_entity.type
_entity.pdbx_description
1 polymer ?
#
loop_
_entity_poly.entity_id
_entity_poly.type
_entity_poly.pdbx_seq_one_letter_code
_entity_poly.pdbx_strand_id
1 'polypeptide(L)'
;MLKKIIGYDASSLPPTKQELLQQIKRTLYICNVWCNAHLASPTEKTLENYGWTIIDGKYEYYWFDGPQSPTFDELSSDFQAAHDDNNGNDSCQEDNVSSEEESSDEMDED
;
A
#
# COMPACT_ATOMS: atom_id res chain seq x y z
N MET A 1 20.27 -24.24 -11.27
CA MET A 1 19.42 -23.56 -12.27
C MET A 1 18.15 -23.10 -11.57
N LEU A 2 17.86 -21.80 -11.55
CA LEU A 2 16.58 -21.28 -11.06
C LEU A 2 15.49 -21.62 -12.09
N LYS A 3 14.43 -22.30 -11.64
CA LYS A 3 13.26 -22.57 -12.48
C LYS A 3 12.53 -21.25 -12.72
N LYS A 4 12.47 -20.81 -13.96
CA LYS A 4 11.68 -19.63 -14.36
C LYS A 4 10.20 -19.99 -14.23
N ILE A 5 9.49 -19.33 -13.33
CA ILE A 5 8.03 -19.43 -13.22
C ILE A 5 7.46 -18.67 -14.43
N ILE A 6 6.65 -19.36 -15.25
CA ILE A 6 6.01 -18.79 -16.45
C ILE A 6 4.55 -18.51 -16.08
N GLY A 7 4.06 -17.30 -16.37
CA GLY A 7 2.67 -16.89 -16.06
C GLY A 7 2.51 -16.13 -14.74
N TYR A 8 3.60 -15.61 -14.18
CA TYR A 8 3.59 -14.81 -12.95
C TYR A 8 3.70 -13.32 -13.28
N ASP A 9 2.70 -12.53 -12.90
CA ASP A 9 2.71 -11.07 -12.99
C ASP A 9 3.09 -10.50 -11.62
N ALA A 10 4.25 -9.87 -11.52
CA ALA A 10 4.71 -9.26 -10.27
C ALA A 10 3.75 -8.15 -9.78
N SER A 11 2.99 -7.51 -10.67
CA SER A 11 2.02 -6.47 -10.30
C SER A 11 0.76 -7.02 -9.62
N SER A 12 0.54 -8.33 -9.66
CA SER A 12 -0.54 -8.99 -8.92
C SER A 12 -0.20 -9.25 -7.45
N LEU A 13 1.06 -9.04 -7.05
CA LEU A 13 1.44 -9.11 -5.65
C LEU A 13 1.14 -7.79 -4.94
N PRO A 14 0.76 -7.84 -3.66
CA PRO A 14 0.74 -6.63 -2.85
C PRO A 14 2.14 -6.00 -2.82
N PRO A 15 2.24 -4.66 -2.77
CA PRO A 15 3.52 -3.98 -2.72
C PRO A 15 4.29 -4.43 -1.48
N THR A 16 5.62 -4.49 -1.62
CA THR A 16 6.47 -4.74 -0.46
C THR A 16 6.32 -3.60 0.56
N LYS A 17 6.68 -3.85 1.83
CA LYS A 17 6.70 -2.81 2.88
C LYS A 17 7.48 -1.56 2.44
N GLN A 18 8.59 -1.75 1.74
CA GLN A 18 9.45 -0.65 1.28
C GLN A 18 8.80 0.14 0.15
N GLU A 19 8.21 -0.55 -0.83
CA GLU A 19 7.49 0.09 -1.92
C GLU A 19 6.27 0.88 -1.42
N LEU A 20 5.50 0.28 -0.51
CA LEU A 20 4.37 0.96 0.15
C LEU A 20 4.83 2.20 0.90
N LEU A 21 5.95 2.13 1.64
CA LEU A 21 6.50 3.27 2.35
C LEU A 21 6.86 4.41 1.39
N GLN A 22 7.50 4.12 0.26
CA GLN A 22 7.83 5.13 -0.73
C GLN A 22 6.57 5.75 -1.37
N GLN A 23 5.53 4.95 -1.58
CA GLN A 23 4.24 5.45 -2.08
C GLN A 23 3.59 6.41 -1.10
N ILE A 24 3.54 6.04 0.19
CA ILE A 24 3.02 6.92 1.25
C ILE A 24 3.80 8.23 1.30
N LYS A 25 5.13 8.17 1.24
CA LYS A 25 6.00 9.36 1.21
C LYS A 25 5.64 10.30 0.05
N ARG A 26 5.51 9.78 -1.18
CA ARG A 26 5.14 10.59 -2.35
C ARG A 26 3.77 11.24 -2.17
N THR A 27 2.78 10.47 -1.71
CA THR A 27 1.43 10.97 -1.45
C THR A 27 1.44 12.08 -0.41
N LEU A 28 2.17 11.91 0.70
CA LEU A 28 2.29 12.93 1.75
C LEU A 28 2.86 14.24 1.23
N TYR A 29 3.86 14.18 0.34
CA TYR A 29 4.42 15.38 -0.28
C TYR A 29 3.40 16.09 -1.17
N ILE A 30 2.76 15.34 -2.07
CA ILE A 30 1.77 15.88 -3.00
C ILE A 30 0.61 16.53 -2.22
N CYS A 31 0.07 15.84 -1.22
CA CYS A 31 -0.97 16.38 -0.35
C CYS A 31 -0.50 17.65 0.37
N ASN A 32 0.73 17.67 0.90
CA ASN A 32 1.27 18.85 1.56
C ASN A 32 1.31 20.07 0.64
N VAL A 33 1.75 19.90 -0.61
CA VAL A 33 1.76 20.98 -1.61
C VAL A 33 0.34 21.48 -1.88
N TRP A 34 -0.61 20.57 -2.12
CA TRP A 34 -1.99 20.95 -2.43
C TRP A 34 -2.71 21.63 -1.26
N CYS A 35 -2.57 21.12 -0.05
CA CYS A 35 -3.15 21.74 1.14
C CYS A 35 -2.63 23.18 1.37
N ASN A 36 -1.39 23.45 0.93
CA ASN A 36 -0.72 24.72 1.10
C ASN A 36 -0.65 25.56 -0.19
N ALA A 37 -1.39 25.19 -1.25
CA ALA A 37 -1.30 25.85 -2.56
C ALA A 37 -1.68 27.34 -2.55
N HIS A 38 -2.35 27.79 -1.48
CA HIS A 38 -2.69 29.19 -1.24
C HIS A 38 -1.51 30.03 -0.71
N LEU A 39 -0.40 29.40 -0.33
CA LEU A 39 0.81 30.06 0.16
C LEU A 39 1.77 30.34 -1.00
N ALA A 40 2.57 31.42 -0.89
CA ALA A 40 3.60 31.75 -1.87
C ALA A 40 4.69 30.67 -1.97
N SER A 41 4.97 29.96 -0.87
CA SER A 41 5.78 28.75 -0.84
C SER A 41 4.96 27.63 -0.22
N PRO A 42 4.43 26.69 -1.02
CA PRO A 42 3.51 25.67 -0.53
C PRO A 42 4.20 24.57 0.30
N THR A 43 5.53 24.44 0.21
CA THR A 43 6.26 23.45 1.00
C THR A 43 7.70 23.84 1.27
N GLU A 44 8.21 23.46 2.44
CA GLU A 44 9.64 23.47 2.79
C GLU A 44 10.23 22.04 2.74
N LYS A 45 9.42 21.04 2.37
CA LYS A 45 9.85 19.64 2.28
C LYS A 45 10.71 19.45 1.04
N THR A 46 11.75 18.64 1.16
CA THR A 46 12.63 18.26 0.05
C THR A 46 12.13 16.97 -0.61
N LEU A 47 12.00 16.96 -1.92
CA LEU A 47 11.43 15.84 -2.70
C LEU A 47 12.18 14.52 -2.45
N GLU A 48 13.50 14.60 -2.26
CA GLU A 48 14.41 13.47 -2.03
C GLU A 48 14.07 12.68 -0.75
N ASN A 49 13.50 13.36 0.26
CA ASN A 49 13.04 12.71 1.49
C ASN A 49 11.64 12.08 1.34
N TYR A 50 10.95 12.36 0.25
CA TYR A 50 9.56 11.96 0.00
C TYR A 50 9.40 11.07 -1.25
N GLY A 51 10.36 10.19 -1.48
CA GLY A 51 10.25 9.12 -2.50
C GLY A 51 10.55 9.59 -3.92
N TRP A 52 11.37 10.63 -4.05
CA TRP A 52 11.97 11.07 -5.31
C TRP A 52 13.50 10.99 -5.24
N THR A 53 14.14 10.99 -6.40
CA THR A 53 15.59 11.14 -6.55
C THR A 53 15.87 12.04 -7.74
N ILE A 54 17.11 12.53 -7.86
CA ILE A 54 17.55 13.33 -9.00
C ILE A 54 18.44 12.45 -9.89
N ILE A 55 18.00 12.23 -11.13
CA ILE A 55 18.76 11.55 -12.18
C ILE A 55 18.84 12.50 -13.37
N ASP A 56 20.07 12.81 -13.81
CA ASP A 56 20.33 13.75 -14.92
C ASP A 56 19.62 15.11 -14.78
N GLY A 57 19.56 15.64 -13.55
CA GLY A 57 18.93 16.92 -13.23
C GLY A 57 17.40 16.91 -13.26
N LYS A 58 16.77 15.73 -13.38
CA LYS A 58 15.32 15.56 -13.36
C LYS A 58 14.91 14.76 -12.13
N TYR A 59 13.73 15.09 -11.61
CA TYR A 59 13.12 14.30 -10.55
C TYR A 59 12.52 13.03 -11.12
N GLU A 60 12.95 11.90 -10.57
CA GLU A 60 12.40 10.58 -10.85
C GLU A 60 11.88 9.93 -9.56
N TYR A 61 10.94 9.00 -9.69
CA TYR A 61 10.43 8.26 -8.55
C TYR A 61 11.50 7.34 -7.98
N TYR A 62 11.73 7.46 -6.67
CA TYR A 62 12.47 6.47 -5.92
C TYR A 62 11.52 5.35 -5.52
N TRP A 63 11.44 4.30 -6.34
CA TRP A 63 10.42 3.26 -6.22
C TRP A 63 10.55 2.45 -4.92
N PHE A 64 11.73 1.92 -4.62
CA PHE A 64 12.03 1.23 -3.38
C PHE A 64 13.55 1.00 -3.27
N ASP A 65 13.99 0.62 -2.07
CA ASP A 65 15.32 0.05 -1.81
C ASP A 65 15.16 -1.30 -1.12
N GLY A 66 16.04 -2.24 -1.40
CA GLY A 66 16.03 -3.57 -0.81
C GLY A 66 15.35 -4.66 -1.65
N PRO A 67 15.03 -5.81 -1.04
CA PRO A 67 14.57 -6.99 -1.79
C PRO A 67 13.14 -6.82 -2.30
N GLN A 68 12.92 -7.20 -3.56
CA GLN A 68 11.59 -7.17 -4.22
C GLN A 68 10.60 -8.20 -3.65
N SER A 69 11.06 -9.10 -2.79
CA SER A 69 10.23 -10.09 -2.12
C SER A 69 10.80 -10.36 -0.73
N PRO A 70 9.97 -10.73 0.26
CA PRO A 70 10.46 -11.37 1.47
C PRO A 70 11.28 -12.62 1.10
N THR A 71 12.25 -12.94 1.95
CA THR A 71 13.03 -14.17 1.84
C THR A 71 12.17 -15.40 2.15
N PHE A 72 12.60 -16.57 1.67
CA PHE A 72 11.89 -17.82 1.96
C PHE A 72 11.81 -18.12 3.46
N ASP A 73 12.85 -17.73 4.22
CA ASP A 73 12.91 -17.93 5.67
C ASP A 73 11.89 -17.04 6.41
N GLU A 74 11.72 -15.78 5.97
CA GLU A 74 10.68 -14.88 6.48
C GLU A 74 9.28 -15.43 6.22
N LEU A 75 9.03 -15.94 5.01
CA LEU A 75 7.74 -16.55 4.66
C LEU A 75 7.46 -17.83 5.45
N SER A 76 8.48 -18.65 5.70
CA SER A 76 8.32 -19.95 6.38
C SER A 76 8.05 -19.79 7.88
N SER A 77 8.51 -18.70 8.49
CA SER A 77 8.35 -18.40 9.91
C SER A 77 6.88 -18.15 10.28
N ASP A 78 6.12 -17.51 9.38
CA ASP A 78 4.71 -17.20 9.60
C ASP A 78 3.80 -18.45 9.58
N PHE A 79 4.20 -19.51 8.86
CA PHE A 79 3.44 -20.77 8.82
C PHE A 79 3.58 -21.62 10.09
N GLN A 80 4.64 -21.43 10.89
CA GLN A 80 4.80 -22.17 12.15
C GLN A 80 3.99 -21.54 13.30
N ALA A 81 3.78 -20.22 13.28
CA ALA A 81 2.96 -19.54 14.29
C ALA A 81 1.47 -19.90 14.19
N ALA A 82 0.98 -20.29 13.01
CA ALA A 82 -0.42 -20.64 12.79
C ALA A 82 -0.80 -22.10 13.19
N HIS A 83 0.17 -22.95 13.54
CA HIS A 83 -0.08 -24.36 13.87
C HIS A 83 -0.08 -24.66 15.38
N ASP A 84 0.19 -23.68 16.25
CA ASP A 84 0.35 -23.94 17.70
C ASP A 84 -0.87 -23.57 18.57
N ASP A 85 -2.03 -23.29 17.97
CA ASP A 85 -3.31 -23.15 18.68
C ASP A 85 -4.37 -24.09 18.09
N ASN A 86 -4.18 -25.39 18.29
CA ASN A 86 -5.26 -26.36 18.14
C ASN A 86 -5.64 -26.94 19.51
N ASN A 87 -6.26 -26.11 20.34
CA ASN A 87 -7.13 -26.61 21.39
C ASN A 87 -8.32 -25.67 21.65
N GLY A 88 -9.39 -25.89 20.89
CA GLY A 88 -10.76 -25.72 21.37
C GLY A 88 -11.40 -24.34 21.18
N ASN A 89 -12.16 -24.17 20.10
CA ASN A 89 -13.63 -24.22 20.13
C ASN A 89 -14.16 -23.67 18.81
N ASP A 90 -14.73 -24.57 18.02
CA ASP A 90 -15.48 -24.28 16.80
C ASP A 90 -16.73 -23.45 17.14
N SER A 91 -16.76 -22.21 16.66
CA SER A 91 -17.98 -21.42 16.54
C SER A 91 -17.75 -20.39 15.45
N CYS A 92 -17.87 -20.83 14.19
CA CYS A 92 -18.15 -19.95 13.08
C CYS A 92 -19.47 -19.20 13.36
N GLN A 93 -19.38 -17.98 13.89
CA GLN A 93 -20.49 -17.04 13.88
C GLN A 93 -20.54 -16.44 12.47
N GLU A 94 -21.64 -16.70 11.77
CA GLU A 94 -21.97 -16.04 10.52
C GLU A 94 -22.17 -14.55 10.80
N ASP A 95 -21.24 -13.72 10.33
CA ASP A 95 -21.42 -12.27 10.31
C ASP A 95 -22.54 -11.95 9.31
N ASN A 96 -23.74 -11.71 9.86
CA ASN A 96 -24.89 -11.19 9.13
C ASN A 96 -24.55 -9.79 8.60
N VAL A 97 -24.08 -9.72 7.35
CA VAL A 97 -23.90 -8.47 6.61
C VAL A 97 -25.29 -7.92 6.30
N SER A 98 -25.79 -7.06 7.18
CA SER A 98 -26.98 -6.25 6.90
C SER A 98 -26.59 -5.20 5.85
N SER A 99 -26.78 -5.54 4.58
CA SER A 99 -26.79 -4.60 3.47
C SER A 99 -28.04 -3.72 3.58
N GLU A 100 -27.94 -2.62 4.33
CA GLU A 100 -28.91 -1.54 4.23
C GLU A 100 -28.49 -0.63 3.07
N GLU A 101 -29.02 -0.97 1.90
CA GLU A 101 -29.10 -0.06 0.76
C GLU A 101 -30.27 0.89 0.99
N GLU A 102 -29.97 2.09 1.51
CA GLU A 102 -30.95 3.19 1.50
C GLU A 102 -30.69 4.05 0.26
N SER A 103 -31.29 3.61 -0.84
CA SER A 103 -31.65 4.43 -1.97
C SER A 103 -32.75 5.38 -1.53
N SER A 104 -32.54 6.69 -1.66
CA SER A 104 -33.63 7.66 -1.60
C SER A 104 -33.43 8.67 -2.71
N ASP A 105 -34.07 8.35 -3.82
CA ASP A 105 -34.33 9.20 -4.96
C ASP A 105 -35.28 10.36 -4.57
N GLU A 106 -34.91 11.55 -5.05
CA GLU A 106 -35.73 12.70 -5.46
C GLU A 106 -36.55 13.53 -4.45
N MET A 107 -36.25 14.84 -4.44
CA MET A 107 -37.21 15.94 -4.28
C MET A 107 -36.75 17.12 -5.16
N ASP A 108 -37.63 17.52 -6.08
CA ASP A 108 -37.59 18.66 -7.02
C ASP A 108 -37.83 20.04 -6.37
N GLU A 109 -37.45 21.11 -7.12
CA GLU A 109 -37.84 22.56 -7.08
C GLU A 109 -37.41 23.42 -5.86
N ASP A 110 -36.87 24.64 -5.97
CA ASP A 110 -37.10 25.81 -6.85
C ASP A 110 -35.82 26.44 -7.50
#